data_AF-A0A3S8ZZW5-F1
#
_entry.id   AF-A0A3S8ZZW5-F1
#
_cell.length_a   1.000
_cell.length_b   1.000
_cell.length_c   1.000
_cell.angle_alpha   90.00
_cell.angle_beta   90.00
_cell.angle_gamma   90.00
#
_symmetry.space_group_name_H-M   'P 1'
#
loop_
_entity.id
_entity.type
_entity.pdbx_description
1 polymer ?
#
loop_
_entity_poly.entity_id
_entity_poly.type
_entity_poly.pdbx_seq_one_letter_code
_entity_poly.pdbx_strand_id
1 'polypeptide(L)' 'MTTKQEFVVVVVPMSEIKKFMIIDIIGGTALFYMIKLPLHSVMFGMFGSMLGPLLIRKSLRARRSR' A
#
# COMPACT_ATOMS: atom_id res chain seq x y z
N MET A 1 20.39 -40.68 2.16
CA MET A 1 19.60 -39.80 1.27
C MET A 1 19.75 -38.37 1.76
N THR A 2 20.55 -37.56 1.08
CA THR A 2 20.77 -36.15 1.43
C THR A 2 19.62 -35.33 0.83
N THR A 3 18.69 -34.88 1.67
CA THR A 3 17.60 -33.99 1.30
C THR A 3 18.17 -32.63 0.89
N LYS A 4 18.18 -32.33 -0.40
CA LYS A 4 18.52 -31.00 -0.92
C LYS A 4 17.47 -30.01 -0.41
N GLN A 5 17.85 -29.10 0.48
CA GLN A 5 17.01 -27.97 0.85
C GLN A 5 17.11 -26.93 -0.26
N GLU A 6 15.99 -26.62 -0.91
CA GLU A 6 15.91 -25.52 -1.89
C GLU A 6 15.92 -24.19 -1.14
N PHE A 7 16.96 -23.39 -1.37
CA PHE A 7 17.09 -22.05 -0.80
C PHE A 7 16.57 -21.02 -1.80
N VAL A 8 15.46 -20.36 -1.49
CA VAL A 8 14.86 -19.33 -2.35
C VAL A 8 15.25 -17.95 -1.84
N VAL A 9 16.04 -17.22 -2.63
CA VAL A 9 16.38 -15.82 -2.36
C VAL A 9 15.47 -14.91 -3.18
N VAL A 10 14.68 -14.09 -2.50
CA VAL A 10 13.86 -13.05 -3.15
C VAL A 10 14.56 -11.71 -2.98
N VAL A 11 15.07 -11.16 -4.08
CA VAL A 11 15.65 -9.81 -4.09
C VAL A 11 14.57 -8.81 -4.44
N VAL A 12 14.19 -7.98 -3.46
CA VAL A 12 13.25 -6.86 -3.69
C VAL A 12 14.06 -5.57 -3.80
N PRO A 13 13.98 -4.86 -4.94
CA PRO A 13 14.70 -3.59 -5.09
C PRO A 13 14.16 -2.53 -4.12
N MET A 14 15.07 -1.80 -3.47
CA MET A 14 14.71 -0.77 -2.48
C MET A 14 13.84 0.35 -3.06
N SER A 15 13.93 0.59 -4.37
CA SER A 15 13.10 1.56 -5.08
C SER A 15 11.62 1.20 -5.08
N GLU A 16 11.27 -0.09 -5.15
CA GLU A 16 9.88 -0.55 -5.08
C GLU A 16 9.30 -0.38 -3.67
N ILE A 17 10.11 -0.64 -2.63
CA ILE A 17 9.73 -0.38 -1.24
C ILE A 17 9.48 1.12 -1.02
N LYS A 18 10.36 1.98 -1.55
CA LYS A 18 10.23 3.44 -1.40
C LYS A 18 8.95 3.97 -2.06
N LYS A 19 8.62 3.53 -3.28
CA LYS A 19 7.35 3.88 -3.94
C LYS A 19 6.16 3.39 -3.11
N PHE A 20 6.25 2.19 -2.56
CA PHE A 20 5.21 1.61 -1.71
C PHE A 20 4.96 2.48 -0.46
N MET A 21 6.02 2.88 0.24
CA MET A 21 5.91 3.66 1.47
C MET A 21 5.38 5.07 1.22
N ILE A 22 5.79 5.72 0.12
CA ILE A 22 5.33 7.08 -0.20
C ILE A 22 3.81 7.11 -0.41
N ILE A 23 3.26 6.15 -1.15
CA ILE A 23 1.80 6.06 -1.38
C ILE A 23 1.06 5.84 -0.07
N ASP A 24 1.61 5.04 0.85
CA ASP A 24 0.97 4.77 2.15
C ASP A 24 0.99 5.99 3.07
N ILE A 25 2.16 6.60 3.23
CA ILE A 25 2.35 7.71 4.16
C ILE A 25 1.61 8.95 3.66
N ILE A 26 1.83 9.34 2.40
CA ILE A 26 1.22 10.55 1.84
C ILE A 26 -0.25 10.29 1.54
N GLY A 27 -0.56 9.20 0.83
CA GLY A 27 -1.92 8.86 0.42
C GLY A 27 -2.81 8.55 1.63
N GLY A 28 -2.32 7.76 2.59
CA GLY A 28 -3.07 7.42 3.80
C GLY A 28 -3.36 8.65 4.64
N THR A 29 -2.38 9.53 4.85
CA THR A 29 -2.58 10.79 5.59
C THR A 29 -3.54 11.73 4.86
N ALA A 30 -3.39 11.87 3.55
CA ALA A 30 -4.28 12.69 2.73
C ALA A 30 -5.73 12.19 2.81
N LEU A 31 -5.93 10.88 2.69
CA LEU A 31 -7.25 10.25 2.78
C LEU A 31 -7.83 10.32 4.19
N PHE A 32 -7.00 10.17 5.23
CA PHE A 32 -7.42 10.33 6.62
C PHE A 32 -8.07 11.69 6.81
N TYR A 33 -7.42 12.77 6.40
CA TYR A 33 -7.95 14.13 6.54
C TYR A 33 -9.10 14.41 5.59
N MET A 34 -9.03 13.95 4.33
CA MET A 34 -10.14 14.10 3.39
C MET A 34 -11.44 13.48 3.87
N ILE A 35 -11.37 12.41 4.66
CA ILE A 35 -12.55 11.69 5.17
C ILE A 35 -12.92 12.18 6.57
N LYS A 36 -11.94 12.42 7.43
CA LYS A 36 -12.15 12.94 8.79
C LYS A 36 -12.79 14.34 8.78
N LEU A 37 -12.37 15.24 7.90
CA LEU A 37 -12.87 16.61 7.86
C LEU A 37 -14.38 16.69 7.58
N PRO A 38 -14.92 16.04 6.52
CA PRO A 38 -16.36 16.10 6.24
C PRO A 38 -17.21 15.21 7.15
N LEU A 39 -16.71 14.04 7.56
CA LEU A 39 -17.49 13.09 8.35
C LEU A 39 -17.33 13.30 9.86
N HIS A 40 -16.42 14.17 10.30
CA HIS A 40 -16.04 14.39 11.70
C HIS A 40 -15.70 13.11 12.49
N SER A 41 -15.47 12.00 11.79
CA SER A 41 -15.31 10.68 12.38
C SER A 41 -13.90 10.16 12.16
N VAL A 42 -13.23 9.94 13.29
CA VAL A 42 -11.88 9.38 13.32
C VAL A 42 -11.87 7.93 12.83
N MET A 43 -12.94 7.18 13.07
CA MET A 43 -13.09 5.81 12.59
C MET A 43 -13.15 5.75 11.06
N PHE A 44 -13.98 6.58 10.42
CA PHE A 44 -14.05 6.63 8.96
C PHE A 44 -12.74 7.13 8.36
N GLY A 45 -12.08 8.12 8.98
CA GLY A 45 -10.75 8.56 8.58
C GLY A 45 -9.72 7.42 8.62
N MET A 46 -9.70 6.61 9.68
CA MET A 46 -8.82 5.45 9.80
C MET A 46 -9.08 4.42 8.71
N PHE A 47 -10.34 3.99 8.53
CA PHE A 47 -10.69 3.03 7.48
C PHE A 47 -10.31 3.55 6.08
N GLY A 48 -10.58 4.82 5.80
CA GLY A 48 -10.21 5.46 4.54
C GLY A 48 -8.71 5.50 4.30
N SER A 49 -7.92 5.80 5.34
CA SER A 49 -6.46 5.86 5.27
C SER A 49 -5.80 4.49 5.08
N MET A 50 -6.41 3.41 5.56
CA MET A 50 -5.93 2.04 5.34
C MET A 50 -6.35 1.50 3.97
N LEU A 51 -7.61 1.69 3.60
CA LEU A 51 -8.17 1.12 2.36
C LEU A 51 -7.75 1.89 1.11
N GLY A 52 -7.64 3.22 1.19
CA GLY A 52 -7.41 4.01 -0.01
C GLY A 52 -6.03 3.80 -0.65
N PRO A 53 -4.90 3.73 0.08
CA PRO A 53 -3.61 3.36 -0.50
C PRO A 53 -3.64 1.97 -1.16
N LEU A 54 -4.33 0.99 -0.55
CA LEU A 54 -4.51 -0.35 -1.14
C LEU A 54 -5.25 -0.28 -2.48
N LEU A 55 -6.33 0.49 -2.56
CA LEU A 55 -7.10 0.68 -3.78
C LEU A 55 -6.31 1.44 -4.86
N ILE A 56 -5.55 2.47 -4.49
CA ILE A 56 -4.67 3.22 -5.40
C ILE A 56 -3.60 2.29 -5.99
N ARG A 57 -2.98 1.43 -5.17
CA ARG A 57 -2.00 0.45 -5.67
C ARG A 57 -2.66 -0.53 -6.65
N LYS A 58 -3.85 -1.04 -6.31
CA LYS A 58 -4.59 -1.98 -7.16
C LYS A 58 -4.94 -1.35 -8.51
N SER A 59 -5.38 -0.08 -8.52
CA SER A 59 -5.74 0.62 -9.75
C SER A 59 -4.51 0.92 -10.62
N LEU A 60 -3.39 1.34 -10.02
CA LEU A 60 -2.12 1.57 -10.74
C LEU A 60 -1.58 0.27 -11.36
N ARG A 61 -1.66 -0.85 -10.64
CA ARG A 61 -1.24 -2.16 -11.16
C ARG A 61 -2.14 -2.63 -12.31
N ALA A 62 -3.44 -2.43 -12.21
CA ALA A 62 -4.39 -2.72 -13.30
C ALA A 62 -4.12 -1.89 -14.55
N ARG A 63 -3.75 -0.60 -14.37
CA ARG A 63 -3.43 0.32 -15.48
C ARG A 63 -2.15 -0.03 -16.23
N ARG A 64 -1.18 -0.68 -15.56
CA ARG A 64 0.07 -1.15 -16.18
C ARG A 64 -0.08 -2.44 -17.00
N SER A 65 -1.20 -3.14 -16.84
CA SER A 65 -1.50 -4.40 -17.56
C SER A 65 -2.31 -4.20 -18.84
N ARG A 66 -2.75 -2.97 -19.12
CA ARG A 66 -3.34 -2.56 -20.40
C ARG A 66 -2.30 -1.79 -21.19
#